data_AF-A0A3C1G914-F1
#
_entry.id   AF-A0A3C1G914-F1
#
_cell.length_a   1.000
_cell.length_b   1.000
_cell.length_c   1.000
_cell.angle_alpha   90.00
_cell.angle_beta   90.00
_cell.angle_gamma   90.00
#
_symmetry.space_group_name_H-M   'P 1'
#
loop_
_entity.id
_entity.type
_entity.pdbx_description
1 polymer ?
#
loop_
_entity_poly.entity_id
_entity_poly.type
_entity_poly.pdbx_seq_one_letter_code
_entity_poly.pdbx_strand_id
1 'polypeptide(L)'
;MDAEGLAEAAYGLPEFHRKAIAKAGLVASPGCYPMGAILATAPLLKSGFGLPQGIVIDGKSGVTGAGAQGRTADPMYLYTEANENV
;
A
#
# COMPACT_ATOMS: atom_id res chain seq x y z
N MET A 1 7.20 15.08 13.51
CA MET A 1 6.50 13.79 13.37
C MET A 1 5.78 13.52 14.68
N ASP A 2 4.53 13.08 14.61
CA ASP A 2 3.71 12.76 15.77
C ASP A 2 4.06 11.36 16.31
N ALA A 3 4.96 11.32 17.29
CA ALA A 3 5.48 10.08 17.85
C ALA A 3 4.44 9.35 18.71
N GLU A 4 3.56 10.09 19.39
CA GLU A 4 2.50 9.54 20.23
C GLU A 4 1.45 8.86 19.34
N GLY A 5 1.00 9.54 18.28
CA GLY A 5 0.10 8.98 17.28
C GLY A 5 0.65 7.72 16.59
N LEU A 6 1.95 7.68 16.29
CA LEU A 6 2.60 6.49 15.73
C LEU A 6 2.53 5.27 16.67
N ALA A 7 2.61 5.48 17.98
CA ALA A 7 2.59 4.40 18.96
C ALA A 7 1.19 3.81 19.17
N GLU A 8 0.13 4.60 18.98
CA GLU A 8 -1.26 4.17 19.19
C GLU A 8 -1.99 3.72 17.92
N ALA A 9 -1.52 4.11 16.73
CA ALA A 9 -2.21 3.83 15.47
C ALA A 9 -2.31 2.32 15.18
N ALA A 10 -3.52 1.85 14.86
CA ALA A 10 -3.70 0.52 14.29
C ALA A 10 -3.42 0.54 12.78
N TYR A 11 -2.66 -0.45 12.29
CA TYR A 11 -2.45 -0.60 10.85
C TYR A 11 -3.74 -1.09 10.16
N GLY A 12 -4.20 -0.36 9.16
CA GLY A 12 -5.52 -0.48 8.53
C GLY A 12 -5.67 -1.64 7.55
N LEU A 13 -5.18 -2.84 7.88
CA LEU A 13 -5.33 -4.05 7.08
C LEU A 13 -6.22 -5.08 7.80
N PRO A 14 -7.55 -5.11 7.52
CA PRO A 14 -8.51 -5.89 8.30
C PRO A 14 -8.23 -7.39 8.35
N GLU A 15 -7.67 -7.97 7.29
CA GLU A 15 -7.31 -9.39 7.20
C GLU A 15 -6.36 -9.82 8.34
N PHE A 16 -5.55 -8.89 8.85
CA PHE A 16 -4.59 -9.13 9.93
C PHE A 16 -4.97 -8.43 11.24
N HIS A 17 -5.61 -7.25 11.17
CA HIS A 17 -5.76 -6.36 12.31
C HIS A 17 -7.21 -5.97 12.63
N ARG A 18 -8.24 -6.67 12.09
CA ARG A 18 -9.67 -6.36 12.30
C ARG A 18 -10.05 -6.01 13.74
N LYS A 19 -9.57 -6.78 14.73
CA LYS A 19 -9.88 -6.56 16.15
C LYS A 19 -9.24 -5.27 16.71
N ALA A 20 -8.01 -4.95 16.27
CA ALA A 20 -7.31 -3.75 16.69
C ALA A 20 -7.95 -2.51 16.04
N ILE A 21 -8.22 -2.57 14.73
CA ILE A 21 -8.90 -1.52 13.97
C ILE A 21 -10.25 -1.16 14.59
N ALA A 22 -11.05 -2.16 14.98
CA ALA A 22 -12.37 -1.92 15.59
C ALA A 22 -12.33 -1.16 16.93
N LYS A 23 -11.18 -1.11 17.60
CA LYS A 23 -10.99 -0.43 18.90
C LYS A 23 -10.11 0.82 18.79
N ALA A 24 -9.56 1.11 17.61
CA ALA A 24 -8.56 2.14 17.45
C ALA A 24 -9.20 3.53 17.34
N GLY A 25 -8.64 4.50 18.07
CA GLY A 25 -8.95 5.92 17.87
C GLY A 25 -8.27 6.51 16.63
N LEU A 26 -7.16 5.89 16.20
CA LEU A 26 -6.39 6.27 15.02
C LEU A 26 -6.05 5.02 14.18
N VAL A 27 -6.35 5.08 12.88
CA VAL A 27 -6.06 4.00 11.93
C VAL A 27 -5.14 4.52 10.83
N ALA A 28 -3.98 3.90 10.71
CA ALA A 28 -3.04 4.15 9.62
C ALA A 28 -3.45 3.32 8.39
N SER A 29 -4.16 3.93 7.44
CA SER A 29 -4.56 3.26 6.20
C SER A 29 -3.32 2.80 5.42
N PRO A 30 -3.27 1.53 4.95
CA PRO A 30 -2.13 1.03 4.21
C PRO A 30 -2.01 1.73 2.85
N GLY A 31 -0.78 1.87 2.37
CA GLY A 31 -0.55 2.25 0.97
C GLY A 31 -1.06 1.18 0.00
N CYS A 32 -1.35 1.57 -1.24
CA CYS A 32 -1.85 0.67 -2.28
C CYS A 32 -0.90 -0.51 -2.58
N TYR A 33 0.41 -0.25 -2.73
CA TYR A 33 1.39 -1.32 -2.98
C TYR A 33 1.66 -2.21 -1.76
N PRO A 34 1.92 -1.68 -0.54
CA PRO A 34 2.10 -2.52 0.64
C PRO A 34 0.92 -3.44 0.92
N MET A 35 -0.32 -2.96 0.73
CA MET A 35 -1.52 -3.79 0.88
C MET A 35 -1.46 -5.01 -0.02
N GLY A 36 -1.24 -4.82 -1.33
CA GLY A 36 -1.17 -5.91 -2.30
C GLY A 36 -0.03 -6.88 -2.01
N ALA A 37 1.15 -6.37 -1.69
CA ALA A 37 2.32 -7.18 -1.36
C ALA A 37 2.11 -8.04 -0.12
N ILE A 38 1.55 -7.48 0.96
CA ILE A 38 1.28 -8.21 2.20
C ILE A 38 0.21 -9.29 1.95
N LEU A 39 -0.90 -8.94 1.29
CA LEU A 39 -1.97 -9.92 1.02
C LEU A 39 -1.48 -11.07 0.14
N ALA A 40 -0.62 -10.80 -0.84
CA ALA A 40 -0.06 -11.84 -1.71
C ALA A 40 0.93 -12.77 -0.99
N THR A 41 1.75 -12.24 -0.08
CA THR A 41 2.90 -12.97 0.50
C THR A 41 2.64 -13.54 1.89
N ALA A 42 1.89 -12.83 2.75
CA ALA A 42 1.72 -13.21 4.14
C ALA A 42 1.08 -14.59 4.36
N PRO A 43 0.12 -15.08 3.55
CA PRO A 43 -0.39 -16.45 3.68
C PRO A 43 0.69 -17.52 3.42
N LEU A 44 1.56 -17.30 2.42
CA LEU A 44 2.67 -18.20 2.09
C LEU A 44 3.71 -18.24 3.21
N LEU A 45 4.06 -17.07 3.76
CA LEU A 45 5.00 -16.96 4.87
C LEU A 45 4.44 -17.60 6.15
N LYS A 46 3.16 -17.36 6.46
CA LYS A 46 2.51 -17.90 7.68
C LYS A 46 2.35 -19.42 7.64
N SER A 47 2.18 -20.00 6.46
CA SER A 47 2.05 -21.45 6.27
C SER A 47 3.39 -22.18 6.18
N GLY A 48 4.52 -21.45 6.15
CA GLY A 48 5.86 -22.04 6.03
C GLY A 48 6.25 -22.46 4.61
N PHE A 49 5.42 -22.17 3.61
CA PHE A 49 5.71 -22.47 2.20
C PHE A 49 6.52 -21.38 1.48
N GLY A 50 6.73 -20.22 2.12
CA GLY A 50 7.54 -19.12 1.59
C GLY A 50 8.76 -18.81 2.47
N LEU A 51 9.83 -18.32 1.84
CA LEU A 51 10.99 -17.77 2.55
C LEU A 51 10.83 -16.25 2.72
N PRO A 52 11.13 -15.70 3.91
CA PRO A 52 11.05 -14.26 4.13
C PRO A 52 12.17 -13.49 3.42
N GLN A 53 13.23 -14.16 2.98
CA GLN A 53 14.34 -13.54 2.25
C GLN A 53 14.13 -13.62 0.74
N GLY A 54 14.58 -12.59 0.03
CA GLY A 54 14.60 -12.58 -1.45
C GLY A 54 13.23 -12.39 -2.11
N ILE A 55 12.22 -11.92 -1.37
CA ILE A 55 10.93 -11.56 -1.95
C ILE A 55 11.12 -10.34 -2.86
N VAL A 56 10.84 -10.52 -4.15
CA VAL A 56 10.83 -9.44 -5.14
C VAL A 56 9.39 -9.13 -5.51
N ILE A 57 8.99 -7.88 -5.35
CA ILE A 57 7.67 -7.37 -5.73
C ILE A 57 7.84 -6.36 -6.86
N ASP A 58 7.32 -6.68 -8.03
CA ASP A 58 7.25 -5.78 -9.17
C ASP A 58 5.78 -5.34 -9.37
N GLY A 59 5.46 -4.21 -8.75
CA GLY A 59 4.11 -3.64 -8.72
C GLY A 59 3.83 -2.75 -9.93
N LYS A 60 2.68 -2.98 -10.57
CA LYS A 60 2.16 -2.14 -11.65
C LYS A 60 0.89 -1.47 -11.16
N SER A 61 0.70 -0.20 -11.46
CA SER A 61 -0.47 0.57 -11.08
C SER A 61 -0.91 1.47 -12.23
N GLY A 62 -2.21 1.78 -12.26
CA GLY A 62 -2.70 2.88 -13.08
C GLY A 62 -2.20 4.23 -12.57
N VAL A 63 -2.19 5.23 -13.45
CA VAL A 63 -1.77 6.61 -13.19
C VAL A 63 -2.58 7.29 -12.08
N THR A 64 -3.79 6.79 -11.78
CA THR A 64 -4.64 7.30 -10.69
C THR A 64 -3.96 7.24 -9.31
N GLY A 65 -3.00 6.33 -9.10
CA GLY A 65 -2.22 6.24 -7.87
C GLY A 65 -1.31 7.46 -7.63
N ALA A 66 -0.95 8.20 -8.67
CA ALA A 66 -0.23 9.48 -8.58
C ALA A 66 -1.12 10.60 -8.00
N GLY A 67 -2.42 10.34 -7.84
CA GLY A 67 -3.38 11.31 -7.34
C GLY A 67 -3.60 12.46 -8.32
N ALA A 68 -3.96 13.63 -7.80
CA ALA A 68 -4.24 14.81 -8.62
C ALA A 68 -2.98 15.54 -9.11
N GLN A 69 -1.82 14.87 -9.21
CA GLN A 69 -0.58 15.46 -9.74
C GLN A 69 -0.71 15.93 -11.20
N GLY A 70 -1.67 15.40 -11.97
CA GLY A 70 -2.04 15.96 -13.27
C GLY A 70 -2.55 17.42 -13.22
N ARG A 71 -2.85 17.96 -12.03
CA ARG A 71 -3.18 19.38 -11.83
C ARG A 71 -1.96 20.29 -11.80
N THR A 72 -0.77 19.74 -11.56
CA THR A 72 0.49 20.51 -11.47
C THR A 72 1.29 20.51 -12.78
N ALA A 73 0.65 20.17 -13.92
CA ALA A 73 1.25 20.18 -15.26
C ALA A 73 2.57 19.39 -15.38
N ASP A 74 2.77 18.36 -14.54
CA ASP A 74 3.86 17.41 -14.76
C ASP A 74 3.52 16.60 -16.04
N PRO A 75 4.36 16.69 -17.09
CA PRO A 75 4.10 16.01 -18.35
C PRO A 75 3.83 14.52 -18.18
N MET A 76 4.49 13.86 -17.21
CA MET A 76 4.39 12.41 -16.99
C MET A 76 2.96 11.93 -16.74
N TYR A 77 2.11 12.76 -16.15
CA TYR A 77 0.74 12.38 -15.77
C TYR A 77 -0.33 12.88 -16.74
N LEU A 78 0.07 13.54 -17.83
CA LEU A 78 -0.85 13.98 -18.87
C LEU A 78 -1.33 12.78 -19.69
N TYR A 79 -2.60 12.82 -20.11
CA TYR A 79 -3.19 11.73 -20.91
C TYR A 79 -2.37 11.42 -22.16
N THR A 80 -1.88 12.45 -22.86
CA THR A 80 -1.08 12.28 -24.10
C THR A 80 0.26 11.59 -23.88
N GLU A 81 0.82 11.66 -22.67
CA GLU A 81 2.09 11.04 -22.32
C GLU A 81 1.91 9.66 -21.66
N ALA A 82 0.82 9.46 -20.92
CA ALA A 82 0.56 8.23 -20.19
C ALA A 82 -0.21 7.18 -21.00
N ASN A 83 -1.01 7.61 -21.99
CA ASN A 83 -1.82 6.72 -22.80
C ASN A 83 -0.95 5.94 -23.80
N GLU A 84 -1.09 4.61 -23.84
CA GLU A 84 -0.30 3.70 -24.69
C GLU A 84 1.23 3.81 -24.49
N ASN A 85 1.65 4.32 -23.33
CA ASN A 85 3.05 4.33 -22.93
C ASN A 85 3.41 2.95 -22.35
N VAL A 86 4.22 2.19 -23.10
CA VAL A 86 4.68 0.83 -22.78
C VAL A 86 6.16 0.82 -22.41
#